data_AF-A0A529NQN7-F1
#
_entry.id   AF-A0A529NQN7-F1
#
_cell.length_a   1.000
_cell.length_b   1.000
_cell.length_c   1.000
_cell.angle_alpha   90.00
_cell.angle_beta   90.00
_cell.angle_gamma   90.00
#
_symmetry.space_group_name_H-M   'P 1'
#
loop_
_entity.id
_entity.type
_entity.pdbx_description
1 polymer ?
#
loop_
_entity_poly.entity_id
_entity_poly.type
_entity_poly.pdbx_seq_one_letter_code
_entity_poly.pdbx_strand_id
1 'polypeptide(L)'
;MTDDELEAVYALGHRFYSSGRNGEALIFFRFLCMHRYTDPRFWFGFGAASQMSGDSANALRAYGLAALLNKEDPQIPLCAAKCLIKLNQRAAAVSALESVLELSGGKPEHKAFAQRASLMLRQLRSEAARKGACDA
;
A
#
# COMPACT_ATOMS: atom_id res chain seq x y z
N MET A 1 -5.13 25.41 8.34
CA MET A 1 -5.98 24.99 7.23
C MET A 1 -7.23 24.36 7.78
N THR A 2 -8.38 24.71 7.23
CA THR A 2 -9.66 24.08 7.57
C THR A 2 -9.75 22.67 6.95
N ASP A 3 -10.72 21.89 7.39
CA ASP A 3 -11.01 20.57 6.84
C ASP A 3 -11.33 20.65 5.34
N ASP A 4 -12.13 21.64 4.93
CA ASP A 4 -12.49 21.85 3.52
C ASP A 4 -11.27 22.19 2.65
N GLU A 5 -10.34 23.01 3.17
CA GLU A 5 -9.11 23.34 2.46
C GLU A 5 -8.22 22.10 2.28
N LEU A 6 -8.13 21.23 3.30
CA LEU A 6 -7.37 19.99 3.21
C LEU A 6 -8.03 18.98 2.26
N GLU A 7 -9.36 18.88 2.26
CA GLU A 7 -10.09 18.04 1.31
C GLU A 7 -9.91 18.52 -0.14
N ALA A 8 -9.89 19.83 -0.38
CA ALA A 8 -9.60 20.37 -1.70
C ALA A 8 -8.19 20.00 -2.18
N VAL A 9 -7.19 20.09 -1.30
CA VAL A 9 -5.82 19.66 -1.59
C VAL A 9 -5.73 18.15 -1.83
N TYR A 10 -6.47 17.36 -1.05
CA TYR A 10 -6.55 15.90 -1.23
C TYR A 10 -7.14 15.51 -2.59
N ALA A 11 -8.24 16.16 -2.98
CA ALA A 11 -8.83 15.97 -4.30
C ALA A 11 -7.86 16.33 -5.43
N LEU A 12 -7.07 17.40 -5.27
CA LEU A 12 -6.05 17.80 -6.24
C LEU A 12 -4.92 16.76 -6.35
N GLY A 13 -4.41 16.28 -5.21
CA GLY A 13 -3.42 15.21 -5.17
C GLY A 13 -3.88 13.94 -5.89
N HIS A 14 -5.14 13.54 -5.67
CA HIS A 14 -5.76 12.42 -6.38
C HIS A 14 -5.88 12.65 -7.89
N ARG A 15 -6.26 13.85 -8.34
CA ARG A 15 -6.33 14.16 -9.78
C ARG A 15 -4.97 14.01 -10.47
N PHE A 16 -3.89 14.47 -9.83
CA PHE A 16 -2.54 14.26 -10.35
C PHE A 16 -2.16 12.78 -10.35
N TYR A 17 -2.47 12.05 -9.28
CA TYR A 17 -2.22 10.62 -9.20
C TYR A 17 -2.94 9.84 -10.32
N SER A 18 -4.24 10.07 -10.49
CA SER A 18 -5.05 9.40 -11.52
C SER A 18 -4.63 9.74 -12.95
N SER A 19 -3.97 10.87 -13.18
CA SER A 19 -3.40 11.24 -14.49
C SER A 19 -1.96 10.74 -14.70
N GLY A 20 -1.43 9.93 -13.78
CA GLY A 20 -0.06 9.40 -13.83
C GLY A 20 1.03 10.42 -13.49
N ARG A 21 0.64 11.64 -13.11
CA ARG A 21 1.52 12.74 -12.68
C ARG A 21 1.92 12.55 -11.22
N ASN A 22 2.65 11.46 -10.97
CA ASN A 22 2.97 11.01 -9.61
C ASN A 22 3.90 11.99 -8.86
N GLY A 23 4.79 12.69 -9.58
CA GLY A 23 5.66 13.71 -8.99
C GLY A 23 4.87 14.85 -8.35
N GLU A 24 3.87 15.37 -9.07
CA GLU A 24 2.97 16.40 -8.57
C GLU A 24 2.08 15.87 -7.45
N ALA A 25 1.53 14.66 -7.59
CA ALA A 25 0.74 14.03 -6.54
C ALA A 25 1.50 13.94 -5.21
N LEU A 26 2.80 13.59 -5.26
CA LEU A 26 3.66 13.51 -4.07
C LEU A 26 3.78 14.85 -3.35
N ILE A 27 3.82 15.98 -4.06
CA ILE A 27 3.89 17.31 -3.44
C ILE A 27 2.65 17.55 -2.58
N PHE A 28 1.46 17.29 -3.13
CA PHE A 28 0.20 17.48 -2.42
C PHE A 28 0.03 16.50 -1.26
N PHE A 29 0.31 15.21 -1.45
CA PHE A 29 0.17 14.24 -0.36
C PHE A 29 1.19 14.49 0.77
N ARG A 30 2.43 14.90 0.44
CA ARG A 30 3.42 15.29 1.46
C ARG A 30 2.94 16.48 2.26
N PHE A 31 2.39 17.49 1.59
CA PHE A 31 1.82 18.67 2.24
C PHE A 31 0.70 18.26 3.21
N LEU A 32 -0.22 17.40 2.77
CA LEU A 32 -1.31 16.90 3.61
C LEU A 32 -0.81 16.13 4.84
N CYS A 33 0.18 15.24 4.68
CA CYS A 33 0.79 14.52 5.80
C CYS A 33 1.42 15.46 6.83
N MET A 34 2.00 16.58 6.40
CA MET A 34 2.58 17.59 7.32
C MET A 34 1.51 18.38 8.08
N HIS A 35 0.33 18.58 7.48
CA HIS A 35 -0.75 19.37 8.09
C HIS A 35 -1.67 18.53 8.97
N ARG A 36 -1.90 17.26 8.61
CA ARG A 36 -2.73 16.32 9.37
C ARG A 36 -2.17 14.91 9.24
N TYR A 37 -1.14 14.63 10.04
CA TYR A 37 -0.48 13.32 10.07
C TYR A 37 -1.37 12.20 10.64
N THR A 38 -2.51 12.51 11.24
CA THR A 38 -3.44 11.53 11.81
C THR A 38 -4.44 10.99 10.79
N ASP A 39 -4.52 11.56 9.58
CA ASP A 39 -5.42 11.07 8.54
C ASP A 39 -4.75 9.94 7.73
N PRO A 40 -5.23 8.70 7.82
CA PRO A 40 -4.65 7.56 7.09
C PRO A 40 -4.69 7.74 5.57
N ARG A 41 -5.68 8.49 5.05
CA ARG A 41 -5.88 8.68 3.61
C ARG A 41 -4.72 9.42 2.96
N PHE A 42 -4.08 10.33 3.71
CA PHE A 42 -2.97 11.15 3.22
C PHE A 42 -1.70 10.33 3.10
N TRP A 43 -1.41 9.50 4.11
CA TRP A 43 -0.32 8.53 4.05
C TRP A 43 -0.52 7.47 2.98
N PHE A 44 -1.75 6.99 2.82
CA PHE A 44 -2.08 6.05 1.74
C PHE A 44 -1.84 6.67 0.36
N GLY A 45 -2.32 7.90 0.13
CA GLY A 45 -2.10 8.63 -1.11
C GLY A 45 -0.61 8.86 -1.41
N PHE A 46 0.15 9.29 -0.39
CA PHE A 46 1.61 9.44 -0.49
C PHE A 46 2.28 8.11 -0.87
N GLY A 47 1.90 7.02 -0.20
CA GLY A 47 2.43 5.69 -0.48
C GLY A 47 2.12 5.21 -1.90
N ALA A 48 0.89 5.42 -2.36
CA ALA A 48 0.46 5.07 -3.71
C ALA A 48 1.22 5.85 -4.78
N ALA A 49 1.38 7.16 -4.61
CA ALA A 49 2.16 7.99 -5.53
C ALA A 49 3.65 7.59 -5.52
N SER A 50 4.26 7.33 -4.35
CA SER A 50 5.64 6.85 -4.26
C SER A 50 5.82 5.52 -4.98
N GLN A 51 4.87 4.59 -4.80
CA GLN A 51 4.91 3.27 -5.43
C GLN A 51 4.88 3.38 -6.97
N MET A 52 4.05 4.27 -7.50
CA MET A 52 3.94 4.49 -8.95
C MET A 52 5.17 5.21 -9.52
N SER A 53 5.82 6.06 -8.73
CA SER A 53 7.11 6.66 -9.08
C SER A 53 8.31 5.70 -8.98
N GLY A 54 8.09 4.44 -8.60
CA GLY A 54 9.15 3.43 -8.44
C GLY A 54 9.84 3.43 -7.08
N ASP A 55 9.53 4.38 -6.21
CA ASP A 55 10.11 4.50 -4.87
C ASP A 55 9.39 3.58 -3.88
N SER A 56 9.71 2.29 -3.98
CA SER A 56 9.08 1.24 -3.17
C SER A 56 9.41 1.37 -1.68
N ALA A 57 10.55 1.98 -1.33
CA ALA A 57 10.98 2.16 0.06
C ALA A 57 10.17 3.25 0.77
N ASN A 58 10.00 4.43 0.14
CA ASN A 58 9.13 5.46 0.68
C ASN A 58 7.67 5.02 0.70
N ALA A 59 7.23 4.31 -0.34
CA ALA A 59 5.88 3.74 -0.38
C ALA A 59 5.60 2.81 0.82
N LEU A 60 6.53 1.89 1.12
CA LEU A 60 6.39 0.96 2.23
C LEU A 60 6.29 1.68 3.57
N ARG A 61 7.14 2.69 3.82
CA ARG A 61 7.07 3.51 5.04
C ARG A 61 5.72 4.22 5.19
N ALA A 62 5.22 4.79 4.10
CA ALA A 62 3.96 5.50 4.09
C ALA A 62 2.77 4.56 4.35
N TYR A 63 2.75 3.38 3.72
CA TYR A 63 1.75 2.37 4.00
C TYR A 63 1.82 1.85 5.45
N GLY A 64 3.01 1.76 6.04
CA GLY A 64 3.15 1.44 7.46
C GLY A 64 2.47 2.46 8.37
N LEU A 65 2.63 3.76 8.09
CA LEU A 65 1.95 4.82 8.83
C LEU A 65 0.43 4.80 8.60
N ALA A 66 -0.01 4.56 7.36
CA ALA A 66 -1.43 4.41 7.05
C ALA A 66 -2.06 3.22 7.80
N ALA A 67 -1.38 2.08 7.86
CA ALA A 67 -1.85 0.88 8.56
C ALA A 67 -1.92 1.07 10.08
N LEU A 68 -1.02 1.88 10.66
CA LEU A 68 -1.08 2.23 12.08
C LEU A 68 -2.34 3.02 12.43
N LEU A 69 -2.78 3.89 11.51
CA LEU A 69 -3.93 4.79 11.66
C LEU A 69 -5.25 4.13 11.24
N ASN A 70 -5.22 3.22 10.26
CA ASN A 70 -6.38 2.47 9.79
C ASN A 70 -6.04 0.98 9.68
N LYS A 71 -6.34 0.24 10.76
CA LYS A 71 -6.00 -1.19 10.87
C LYS A 71 -6.99 -2.11 10.16
N GLU A 72 -8.15 -1.60 9.74
CA GLU A 72 -9.23 -2.42 9.19
C GLU A 72 -9.24 -2.48 7.67
N ASP A 73 -8.45 -1.63 7.00
CA ASP A 73 -8.39 -1.55 5.54
C ASP A 73 -7.39 -2.55 4.95
N PRO A 74 -7.85 -3.64 4.31
CA PRO A 74 -6.98 -4.66 3.70
C PRO A 74 -6.22 -4.14 2.47
N GLN A 75 -6.61 -3.01 1.90
CA GLN A 75 -5.91 -2.41 0.76
C GLN A 75 -4.49 -1.99 1.14
N ILE A 76 -4.29 -1.51 2.38
CA ILE A 76 -3.01 -1.01 2.86
C ILE A 76 -1.94 -2.11 2.89
N PRO A 77 -2.13 -3.24 3.62
CA PRO A 77 -1.15 -4.32 3.62
C PRO A 77 -0.99 -4.97 2.24
N LEU A 78 -2.04 -4.99 1.40
CA LEU A 78 -1.92 -5.48 0.03
C LEU A 78 -0.99 -4.62 -0.83
N CYS A 79 -1.06 -3.29 -0.69
CA CYS A 79 -0.16 -2.38 -1.37
C CYS A 79 1.27 -2.46 -0.81
N ALA A 80 1.42 -2.56 0.51
CA ALA A 80 2.71 -2.79 1.15
C ALA A 80 3.38 -4.09 0.66
N ALA A 81 2.63 -5.18 0.54
CA ALA A 81 3.14 -6.46 0.00
C ALA A 81 3.73 -6.31 -1.40
N LYS A 82 3.09 -5.54 -2.30
CA LYS A 82 3.64 -5.27 -3.64
C LYS A 82 4.99 -4.55 -3.58
N CYS A 83 5.14 -3.59 -2.67
CA CYS A 83 6.40 -2.89 -2.46
C CYS A 83 7.47 -3.82 -1.88
N LEU A 84 7.11 -4.66 -0.89
CA LEU A 84 8.02 -5.64 -0.27
C LEU A 84 8.55 -6.65 -1.30
N ILE A 85 7.72 -7.11 -2.24
CA ILE A 85 8.15 -7.97 -3.34
C ILE A 85 9.18 -7.27 -4.23
N LYS A 86 8.94 -6.00 -4.61
CA LYS A 86 9.89 -5.21 -5.40
C LYS A 86 11.23 -5.00 -4.68
N LEU A 87 11.19 -4.88 -3.36
CA LEU A 87 12.37 -4.76 -2.49
C LEU A 87 13.01 -6.12 -2.15
N ASN A 88 12.54 -7.22 -2.75
CA ASN A 88 12.96 -8.60 -2.49
C ASN A 88 12.84 -9.04 -1.00
N GLN A 89 11.98 -8.36 -0.23
CA GLN A 89 11.68 -8.69 1.17
C GLN A 89 10.53 -9.70 1.25
N ARG A 90 10.79 -10.91 0.74
CA ARG A 90 9.75 -11.94 0.51
C ARG A 90 9.03 -12.39 1.78
N ALA A 91 9.76 -12.60 2.88
CA ALA A 91 9.15 -13.04 4.14
C ALA A 91 8.13 -12.02 4.66
N ALA A 92 8.52 -10.74 4.68
CA ALA A 92 7.62 -9.65 5.06
C ALA A 92 6.44 -9.51 4.08
N ALA A 93 6.65 -9.72 2.78
CA ALA A 93 5.56 -9.72 1.80
C ALA A 93 4.52 -10.81 2.09
N VAL A 94 4.96 -12.02 2.48
CA VAL A 94 4.08 -13.12 2.87
C VAL A 94 3.24 -12.72 4.09
N SER A 95 3.88 -12.21 5.15
CA SER A 95 3.16 -11.76 6.35
C SER A 95 2.14 -10.67 6.03
N ALA A 96 2.49 -9.68 5.20
CA ALA A 96 1.55 -8.64 4.81
C ALA A 96 0.33 -9.21 4.04
N LEU A 97 0.55 -10.19 3.14
CA LEU A 97 -0.55 -10.83 2.41
C LEU A 97 -1.42 -11.72 3.30
N GLU A 98 -0.86 -12.35 4.32
CA GLU A 98 -1.62 -13.11 5.32
C GLU A 98 -2.52 -12.18 6.13
N SER A 99 -2.02 -11.00 6.54
CA SER A 99 -2.85 -9.98 7.19
C SER A 99 -4.00 -9.49 6.29
N VAL A 100 -3.81 -9.41 4.96
CA VAL A 100 -4.92 -9.09 4.04
C VAL A 100 -6.04 -10.13 4.14
N LEU A 101 -5.70 -11.43 4.23
CA LEU A 101 -6.68 -12.50 4.34
C LEU A 101 -7.43 -12.45 5.67
N GLU A 102 -6.73 -12.18 6.76
CA GLU A 102 -7.31 -12.01 8.10
C GLU A 102 -8.31 -10.84 8.12
N LEU A 103 -7.92 -9.66 7.61
CA LEU A 103 -8.78 -8.47 7.53
C LEU A 103 -9.97 -8.63 6.58
N SER A 104 -9.86 -9.53 5.61
CA SER A 104 -10.92 -9.82 4.64
C SER A 104 -11.88 -10.93 5.10
N GLY A 105 -11.57 -11.61 6.21
CA GLY A 105 -12.36 -12.72 6.73
C GLY A 105 -13.81 -12.31 6.99
N GLY A 106 -14.77 -13.00 6.35
CA GLY A 106 -16.19 -12.78 6.58
C GLY A 106 -16.77 -11.47 6.00
N LYS A 107 -15.98 -10.68 5.26
CA LYS A 107 -16.41 -9.40 4.67
C LYS A 107 -16.53 -9.49 3.15
N PRO A 108 -17.75 -9.59 2.58
CA PRO A 108 -17.95 -9.69 1.12
C PRO A 108 -17.30 -8.55 0.33
N GLU A 109 -17.30 -7.33 0.89
CA GLU A 109 -16.68 -6.13 0.34
C GLU A 109 -15.16 -6.26 0.16
N HIS A 110 -14.51 -7.12 0.96
CA HIS A 110 -13.07 -7.35 0.91
C HIS A 110 -12.67 -8.57 0.04
N LYS A 111 -13.63 -9.26 -0.57
CA LYS A 111 -13.40 -10.49 -1.34
C LYS A 111 -12.34 -10.31 -2.44
N ALA A 112 -12.34 -9.18 -3.14
CA ALA A 112 -11.38 -8.89 -4.19
C ALA A 112 -9.93 -8.78 -3.65
N PHE A 113 -9.75 -8.17 -2.47
CA PHE A 113 -8.45 -8.08 -1.81
C PHE A 113 -7.95 -9.46 -1.38
N ALA A 114 -8.82 -10.26 -0.74
CA ALA A 114 -8.49 -11.64 -0.38
C ALA A 114 -8.06 -12.48 -1.58
N GLN A 115 -8.84 -12.45 -2.67
CA GLN A 115 -8.50 -13.18 -3.90
C GLN A 115 -7.12 -12.80 -4.43
N ARG A 116 -6.81 -11.50 -4.48
CA ARG A 116 -5.53 -11.00 -4.95
C ARG A 116 -4.38 -11.42 -4.02
N ALA A 117 -4.61 -11.37 -2.71
CA ALA A 117 -3.61 -11.81 -1.73
C ALA A 117 -3.31 -13.31 -1.85
N SER A 118 -4.34 -14.16 -1.96
CA SER A 118 -4.16 -15.61 -2.15
C SER A 118 -3.41 -15.96 -3.44
N LEU A 119 -3.63 -15.20 -4.53
CA LEU A 119 -2.88 -15.38 -5.78
C LEU A 119 -1.38 -15.08 -5.59
N MET A 120 -1.06 -13.93 -4.98
CA MET A 120 0.32 -13.52 -4.74
C MET A 120 1.04 -14.46 -3.77
N LEU A 121 0.36 -14.94 -2.72
CA LEU A 121 0.92 -15.93 -1.78
C LEU A 121 1.29 -17.24 -2.47
N ARG A 122 0.41 -17.76 -3.34
CA ARG A 122 0.70 -18.98 -4.11
C ARG A 122 1.94 -18.81 -4.99
N GLN A 123 2.07 -17.66 -5.67
CA GLN A 123 3.24 -17.34 -6.48
C GLN A 123 4.52 -17.33 -5.63
N LEU A 124 4.55 -16.57 -4.53
CA LEU A 124 5.72 -16.47 -3.65
C LEU A 124 6.14 -17.83 -3.07
N ARG A 125 5.18 -18.65 -2.64
CA ARG A 125 5.45 -19.99 -2.09
C ARG A 125 5.98 -20.94 -3.17
N SER A 126 5.43 -20.89 -4.39
CA SER A 126 5.93 -21.69 -5.53
C SER A 126 7.36 -21.33 -5.94
N GLU A 127 7.73 -20.05 -5.85
CA GLU A 127 9.08 -19.59 -6.14
C GLU A 127 10.08 -20.04 -5.07
N ALA A 128 9.66 -20.04 -3.80
CA ALA A 128 10.47 -20.54 -2.70
C ALA A 128 10.77 -22.04 -2.86
N ALA A 129 9.75 -22.84 -3.20
CA ALA A 129 9.91 -24.28 -3.45
C ALA A 129 10.87 -24.57 -4.62
N ARG A 130 10.81 -23.78 -5.70
CA ARG A 130 11.73 -23.93 -6.84
C ARG A 130 13.17 -23.57 -6.51
N LYS A 131 13.41 -22.53 -5.71
CA LYS A 131 14.77 -22.16 -5.27
C LYS A 131 15.38 -23.20 -4.33
N GLY A 132 14.59 -23.66 -3.35
CA GLY A 132 15.03 -24.72 -2.44
C GLY A 132 15.36 -26.05 -3.11
N ALA A 133 14.82 -26.32 -4.31
CA ALA A 133 15.13 -27.51 -5.10
C ALA A 133 16.35 -27.35 -6.03
N CYS A 134 16.85 -26.13 -6.25
CA CYS A 134 18.06 -25.87 -7.05
C CYS A 134 19.31 -25.75 -6.18
N ASP A 135 19.13 -25.45 -4.89
CA ASP A 135 20.20 -25.26 -3.90
C ASP A 135 20.45 -26.55 -3.06
N ALA A 136 19.73 -27.64 -3.35
CA ALA A 136 19.82 -28.96 -2.69
C ALA A 136 20.34 -30.02 -3.66
#